data_AF-A0A5T7UMT2-F1
#
_entry.id   AF-A0A5T7UMT2-F1
#
_cell.length_a   1.000
_cell.length_b   1.000
_cell.length_c   1.000
_cell.angle_alpha   90.00
_cell.angle_beta   90.00
_cell.angle_gamma   90.00
#
_symmetry.space_group_name_H-M   'P 1'
#
loop_
_entity.id
_entity.type
_entity.pdbx_description
1 polymer ?
#
loop_
_entity_poly.entity_id
_entity_poly.type
_entity_poly.pdbx_seq_one_letter_code
_entity_poly.pdbx_strand_id
1 'polypeptide(L)'
;MNNYVWSALHVSFFPKAMLQDYESAGWNLSDAIDVVDSLFQTYRAMPPDGKMLGVVDGMPAWIDKPPVPNSVLLSDELARLASEYKNDRAQLNDAYVAAMVSDGPSEQTKQQAVRDQITQRKAQYTADIAAAKLQYPV
;
A
#
# COMPACT_ATOMS: atom_id res chain seq x y z
N MET A 1 21.72 -2.54 -33.07
CA MET A 1 20.51 -3.01 -33.76
C MET A 1 19.30 -2.30 -33.14
N ASN A 2 18.18 -2.26 -33.85
CA ASN A 2 16.91 -1.70 -33.37
C ASN A 2 15.87 -2.82 -33.42
N ASN A 3 15.86 -3.67 -32.40
CA ASN A 3 14.99 -4.84 -32.28
C ASN A 3 13.68 -4.51 -31.53
N TYR A 4 13.57 -3.30 -30.98
CA TYR A 4 12.43 -2.87 -30.17
C TYR A 4 11.81 -1.59 -30.71
N VAL A 5 10.53 -1.41 -30.39
CA VAL A 5 9.81 -0.14 -30.52
C VAL A 5 9.35 0.31 -29.13
N TRP A 6 9.18 1.62 -28.97
CA TRP A 6 8.64 2.24 -27.76
C TRP A 6 7.24 2.76 -28.02
N SER A 7 6.29 2.46 -27.13
CA SER A 7 4.97 3.08 -27.11
C SER A 7 4.82 3.88 -25.82
N ALA A 8 4.60 5.19 -25.97
CA ALA A 8 4.34 6.09 -24.87
C ALA A 8 2.96 5.84 -24.25
N LEU A 9 1.99 5.44 -25.07
CA LEU A 9 0.63 5.07 -24.66
C LEU A 9 0.64 3.93 -23.64
N HIS A 10 1.48 2.92 -23.84
CA HIS A 10 1.61 1.75 -22.96
C HIS A 10 2.78 1.85 -21.98
N VAL A 11 3.54 2.95 -22.03
CA VAL A 11 4.77 3.17 -21.24
C VAL A 11 5.68 1.93 -21.30
N SER A 12 5.81 1.35 -22.50
CA SER A 12 6.42 0.03 -22.68
C SER A 12 7.18 -0.11 -23.99
N PHE A 13 8.16 -1.03 -23.96
CA PHE A 13 8.89 -1.46 -25.14
C PHE A 13 8.33 -2.78 -25.66
N PHE A 14 8.23 -2.90 -26.98
CA PHE A 14 7.74 -4.10 -27.65
C PHE A 14 8.80 -4.64 -28.61
N PRO A 15 9.08 -5.95 -28.61
CA PRO A 15 9.98 -6.55 -29.59
C PRO A 15 9.33 -6.52 -30.98
N LYS A 16 10.07 -6.03 -31.98
CA LYS A 16 9.57 -5.91 -33.36
C LYS A 16 9.04 -7.21 -33.92
N ALA A 17 9.72 -8.32 -33.59
CA ALA A 17 9.36 -9.65 -34.06
C ALA A 17 7.96 -10.11 -33.60
N MET A 18 7.37 -9.48 -32.57
CA MET A 18 6.07 -9.86 -32.02
C MET A 18 4.98 -8.79 -32.21
N LEU A 19 5.24 -7.70 -32.94
CA LEU A 19 4.27 -6.60 -33.06
C LEU A 19 2.94 -7.07 -33.64
N GLN A 20 2.98 -7.91 -34.68
CA GLN A 20 1.79 -8.48 -35.28
C GLN A 20 0.97 -9.31 -34.28
N ASP A 21 1.62 -10.03 -33.37
CA ASP A 21 0.93 -10.83 -32.35
C ASP A 21 0.19 -9.93 -31.35
N TYR A 22 0.83 -8.83 -30.91
CA TYR A 22 0.19 -7.85 -30.03
C TYR A 22 -1.00 -7.15 -30.71
N GLU A 23 -0.82 -6.70 -31.95
CA GLU A 23 -1.91 -6.07 -32.72
C GLU A 23 -3.08 -7.04 -32.95
N SER A 24 -2.78 -8.30 -33.27
CA SER A 24 -3.81 -9.35 -33.44
C SER A 24 -4.53 -9.68 -32.12
N ALA A 25 -3.87 -9.47 -30.98
CA ALA A 25 -4.46 -9.56 -29.65
C ALA A 25 -5.25 -8.29 -29.24
N GLY A 26 -5.39 -7.31 -30.13
CA GLY A 26 -6.17 -6.09 -29.92
C GLY A 26 -5.42 -4.93 -29.26
N TRP A 27 -4.09 -5.01 -29.17
CA TRP A 27 -3.29 -3.88 -28.67
C TRP A 27 -3.22 -2.76 -29.70
N ASN A 28 -3.46 -1.52 -29.26
CA ASN A 28 -3.24 -0.34 -30.08
C ASN A 28 -1.77 0.11 -29.98
N LEU A 29 -0.97 -0.15 -31.01
CA LEU A 29 0.44 0.25 -31.09
C LEU A 29 0.67 1.35 -32.14
N SER A 30 -0.35 2.16 -32.45
CA SER A 30 -0.25 3.22 -33.46
C SER A 30 0.75 4.33 -33.12
N ASP A 31 1.09 4.48 -31.84
CA ASP A 31 2.06 5.45 -31.34
C ASP A 31 3.48 4.87 -31.24
N ALA A 32 3.67 3.59 -31.58
CA ALA A 32 4.95 2.93 -31.41
C ALA A 32 6.00 3.49 -32.37
N ILE A 33 7.12 3.94 -31.80
CA ILE A 33 8.26 4.50 -32.54
C ILE A 33 9.47 3.59 -32.44
N ASP A 34 10.26 3.55 -33.51
CA ASP A 34 11.49 2.77 -33.54
C ASP A 34 12.55 3.37 -32.60
N VAL A 35 13.22 2.52 -31.83
CA VAL A 35 14.24 2.93 -30.86
C VAL A 35 15.48 2.05 -30.95
N VAL A 36 16.63 2.63 -30.56
CA VAL A 36 17.88 1.88 -30.47
C VAL A 36 17.85 0.92 -29.28
N ASP A 37 18.44 -0.26 -29.42
CA ASP A 37 18.46 -1.27 -28.35
C ASP A 37 19.09 -0.75 -27.05
N SER A 38 20.05 0.19 -27.12
CA SER A 38 20.64 0.79 -25.91
C SER A 38 19.62 1.53 -25.06
N LEU A 39 18.62 2.18 -25.68
CA LEU A 39 17.55 2.87 -24.96
C LEU A 39 16.67 1.87 -24.20
N PHE A 40 16.33 0.75 -24.86
CA PHE A 40 15.64 -0.37 -24.21
C PHE A 40 16.44 -0.89 -23.01
N GLN A 41 17.74 -1.13 -23.18
CA GLN A 41 18.59 -1.64 -22.09
C GLN A 41 18.66 -0.66 -20.91
N THR A 42 18.76 0.64 -21.16
CA THR A 42 18.77 1.67 -20.11
C THR A 42 17.49 1.66 -19.28
N TYR A 43 16.32 1.60 -19.93
CA TYR A 43 15.03 1.78 -19.27
C TYR A 43 14.31 0.49 -18.86
N ARG A 44 14.88 -0.67 -19.20
CA ARG A 44 14.48 -1.98 -18.66
C ARG A 44 15.41 -2.50 -17.57
N ALA A 45 16.49 -1.78 -17.29
CA ALA A 45 17.32 -2.01 -16.11
C ALA A 45 16.55 -1.67 -14.82
N MET A 46 17.16 -1.96 -13.67
CA MET A 46 16.61 -1.58 -12.37
C MET A 46 16.47 -0.04 -12.31
N PRO A 47 15.27 0.48 -12.00
CA PRO A 47 15.09 1.92 -11.87
C PRO A 47 15.93 2.47 -10.71
N PRO A 48 16.39 3.73 -10.79
CA PRO A 48 16.96 4.42 -9.64
C PRO A 48 15.95 4.49 -8.46
N ASP A 49 16.47 4.63 -7.24
CA ASP A 49 15.65 4.75 -6.03
C ASP A 49 14.61 5.87 -6.16
N GLY A 50 13.36 5.55 -5.83
CA GLY A 50 12.24 6.50 -5.91
C GLY A 50 11.75 6.83 -7.32
N LYS A 51 12.36 6.25 -8.37
CA LYS A 51 11.95 6.45 -9.76
C LYS A 51 11.15 5.27 -10.31
N MET A 52 10.41 5.53 -11.39
CA MET A 52 9.75 4.51 -12.21
C MET A 52 9.86 4.87 -13.70
N LEU A 53 9.64 3.89 -14.58
CA LEU A 53 9.58 4.15 -16.02
C LEU A 53 8.33 4.98 -16.31
N GLY A 54 8.53 6.07 -17.04
CA GLY A 54 7.47 6.97 -17.49
C GLY A 54 7.79 7.56 -18.86
N VAL A 55 7.05 8.61 -19.20
CA VAL A 55 7.13 9.31 -20.48
C VAL A 55 7.52 10.76 -20.22
N VAL A 56 8.54 11.26 -20.92
CA VAL A 56 8.85 12.69 -21.02
C VAL A 56 9.04 12.99 -22.51
N ASP A 57 8.27 13.96 -23.03
CA ASP A 57 8.29 14.36 -24.45
C ASP A 57 8.14 13.17 -25.43
N GLY A 58 7.28 12.20 -25.08
CA GLY A 58 7.03 11.01 -25.90
C GLY A 58 8.10 9.92 -25.80
N MET A 59 9.17 10.13 -25.04
CA MET A 59 10.29 9.21 -24.88
C MET A 59 10.31 8.56 -23.49
N PRO A 60 10.91 7.35 -23.35
CA PRO A 60 11.06 6.71 -22.06
C PRO A 60 11.99 7.54 -21.15
N ALA A 61 11.58 7.71 -19.90
CA ALA A 61 12.35 8.45 -18.90
C ALA A 61 12.13 7.85 -17.51
N TRP A 62 13.10 8.06 -16.62
CA TRP A 62 12.93 7.79 -15.19
C TRP A 62 12.23 8.97 -14.53
N ILE A 63 10.94 8.80 -14.22
CA ILE A 63 10.13 9.80 -13.55
C ILE A 63 10.03 9.49 -12.06
N ASP A 64 9.69 10.50 -11.25
CA ASP A 64 9.42 10.29 -9.83
C ASP A 64 8.21 9.38 -9.65
N LYS A 65 8.35 8.38 -8.77
CA LYS A 65 7.22 7.56 -8.37
C LYS A 65 6.19 8.49 -7.70
N PRO A 66 4.92 8.45 -8.11
CA PRO A 66 3.91 9.26 -7.46
C PRO A 66 3.84 8.88 -5.97
N PRO A 67 3.59 9.85 -5.08
CA PRO A 67 3.38 9.55 -3.68
C PRO A 67 2.21 8.57 -3.53
N VAL A 68 2.29 7.68 -2.55
CA VAL A 68 1.16 6.78 -2.24
C VAL A 68 -0.03 7.66 -1.85
N PRO A 69 -1.22 7.45 -2.45
CA PRO A 69 -2.39 8.25 -2.12
C PRO A 69 -2.74 8.17 -0.64
N ASN A 70 -3.14 9.29 -0.04
CA ASN A 70 -3.59 9.32 1.37
C ASN A 70 -4.72 8.33 1.64
N SER A 71 -5.58 8.04 0.66
CA SER A 71 -6.65 7.04 0.80
C SER A 71 -6.11 5.63 1.06
N VAL A 72 -5.00 5.25 0.43
CA VAL A 72 -4.33 3.97 0.66
C VAL A 72 -3.66 3.98 2.03
N LEU A 73 -2.90 5.03 2.35
CA LEU A 73 -2.21 5.16 3.64
C LEU A 73 -3.20 5.14 4.83
N LEU A 74 -4.32 5.86 4.70
CA LEU A 74 -5.38 5.89 5.70
C LEU A 74 -6.02 4.50 5.85
N SER A 75 -6.31 3.82 4.74
CA SER A 75 -6.90 2.49 4.76
C SER A 75 -5.99 1.48 5.49
N ASP A 76 -4.70 1.48 5.18
CA ASP A 76 -3.72 0.59 5.81
C ASP A 76 -3.58 0.87 7.32
N GLU A 77 -3.50 2.14 7.70
CA GLU A 77 -3.39 2.54 9.10
C GLU A 77 -4.65 2.18 9.90
N LEU A 78 -5.84 2.41 9.36
CA LEU A 78 -7.09 2.01 10.01
C LEU A 78 -7.20 0.49 10.17
N ALA A 79 -6.72 -0.29 9.19
CA ALA A 79 -6.68 -1.75 9.29
C ALA A 79 -5.72 -2.22 10.40
N ARG A 80 -4.55 -1.60 10.52
CA ARG A 80 -3.58 -1.85 11.60
C ARG A 80 -4.18 -1.55 12.97
N LEU A 81 -4.76 -0.36 13.15
CA LEU A 81 -5.39 0.06 14.40
C LEU A 81 -6.54 -0.89 14.81
N ALA A 82 -7.36 -1.32 13.85
CA ALA A 82 -8.46 -2.24 14.11
C ALA A 82 -7.97 -3.62 14.57
N SER A 83 -6.89 -4.12 13.98
CA SER A 83 -6.25 -5.38 14.36
C SER A 83 -5.68 -5.31 15.78
N GLU A 84 -4.97 -4.24 16.11
CA GLU A 84 -4.42 -4.01 17.44
C GLU A 84 -5.53 -3.91 18.49
N TYR A 85 -6.55 -3.09 18.24
CA TYR A 85 -7.68 -2.95 19.15
C TYR A 85 -8.39 -4.29 19.40
N LYS A 86 -8.55 -5.12 18.36
CA LYS A 86 -9.13 -6.46 18.48
C LYS A 86 -8.29 -7.36 19.39
N ASN A 87 -6.97 -7.37 19.20
CA ASN A 87 -6.05 -8.19 20.01
C ASN A 87 -6.03 -7.72 21.47
N ASP A 88 -5.95 -6.41 21.71
CA ASP A 88 -5.97 -5.82 23.05
C ASP A 88 -7.28 -6.17 23.78
N ARG A 89 -8.41 -6.06 23.08
CA ARG A 89 -9.73 -6.42 23.63
C ARG A 89 -9.81 -7.90 23.98
N ALA A 90 -9.23 -8.79 23.19
CA ALA A 90 -9.19 -10.22 23.49
C ALA A 90 -8.38 -10.47 24.77
N GLN A 91 -7.16 -9.92 24.87
CA GLN A 91 -6.31 -10.06 26.06
C GLN A 91 -6.97 -9.50 27.33
N LEU A 92 -7.64 -8.33 27.21
CA LEU A 92 -8.37 -7.74 28.33
C LEU A 92 -9.59 -8.57 28.74
N ASN A 93 -10.29 -9.19 27.78
CA ASN A 93 -11.38 -10.11 28.11
C ASN A 93 -10.86 -11.37 28.82
N ASP A 94 -9.73 -11.92 28.39
CA ASP A 94 -9.08 -13.06 29.04
C ASP A 94 -8.64 -12.70 30.47
N ALA A 95 -8.06 -11.51 30.66
CA ALA A 95 -7.69 -10.98 31.97
C ALA A 95 -8.92 -10.78 32.88
N TYR A 96 -10.05 -10.36 32.31
CA TYR A 96 -11.31 -10.22 33.05
C TYR A 96 -11.80 -11.57 33.56
N VAL A 97 -11.77 -12.61 32.72
CA VAL A 97 -12.12 -13.98 33.11
C VAL A 97 -11.15 -14.52 34.16
N ALA A 98 -9.85 -14.29 34.00
CA ALA A 98 -8.85 -14.70 35.00
C ALA A 98 -9.07 -14.02 36.37
N ALA A 99 -9.51 -12.75 36.37
CA ALA A 99 -9.84 -12.03 37.60
C ALA A 99 -11.03 -12.66 38.36
N MET A 100 -12.03 -13.23 37.66
CA MET A 100 -13.16 -13.96 38.29
C MET A 100 -12.72 -15.22 39.05
N VAL A 101 -11.60 -15.83 38.69
CA VAL A 101 -11.11 -17.07 39.31
C VAL A 101 -10.27 -16.77 40.58
N SER A 102 -10.05 -15.50 40.91
CA SER A 102 -9.30 -15.10 42.09
C SER A 102 -10.18 -15.11 43.35
N ASP A 103 -9.97 -16.04 44.28
CA ASP A 103 -10.76 -16.10 45.52
C ASP A 103 -10.55 -14.87 46.43
N GLY A 104 -11.66 -14.31 46.93
CA GLY A 104 -11.71 -13.33 48.02
C GLY A 104 -11.89 -11.85 47.61
N PRO A 105 -11.79 -10.89 48.56
CA PRO A 105 -12.07 -9.46 48.35
C PRO A 105 -11.26 -8.76 47.24
N SER A 106 -10.23 -9.41 46.70
CA SER A 106 -9.42 -8.92 45.60
C SER A 106 -10.06 -9.10 44.21
N GLU A 107 -11.08 -9.96 44.09
CA GLU A 107 -11.75 -10.29 42.82
C GLU A 107 -12.41 -9.05 42.18
N GLN A 108 -13.29 -8.36 42.93
CA GLN A 108 -14.01 -7.19 42.45
C GLN A 108 -13.06 -6.05 42.06
N THR A 109 -12.01 -5.82 42.85
CA THR A 109 -11.00 -4.81 42.56
C THR A 109 -10.27 -5.10 41.25
N LYS A 110 -9.87 -6.36 41.01
CA LYS A 110 -9.22 -6.76 39.76
C LYS A 110 -10.17 -6.63 38.57
N GLN A 111 -11.42 -7.06 38.70
CA GLN A 111 -12.43 -6.92 37.65
C GLN A 111 -12.67 -5.45 37.29
N GLN A 112 -12.78 -4.57 38.30
CA GLN A 112 -12.97 -3.15 38.07
C GLN A 112 -11.78 -2.55 37.31
N ALA A 113 -10.55 -2.89 37.69
CA ALA A 113 -9.35 -2.43 37.00
C ALA A 113 -9.34 -2.86 35.51
N VAL A 114 -9.74 -4.10 35.19
CA VAL A 114 -9.81 -4.54 33.79
C VAL A 114 -10.93 -3.82 33.02
N ARG A 115 -12.08 -3.54 33.64
CA ARG A 115 -13.15 -2.73 33.01
C ARG A 115 -12.69 -1.31 32.70
N ASP A 116 -11.92 -0.70 33.59
CA ASP A 116 -11.35 0.63 33.38
C ASP A 116 -10.36 0.61 32.21
N GLN A 117 -9.51 -0.41 32.12
CA GLN A 117 -8.60 -0.61 30.98
C GLN A 117 -9.33 -0.79 29.65
N ILE A 118 -10.43 -1.56 29.63
CA ILE A 118 -11.27 -1.73 28.43
C ILE A 118 -11.85 -0.38 27.99
N THR A 119 -12.35 0.40 28.94
CA THR A 119 -12.92 1.74 28.67
C THR A 119 -11.87 2.68 28.13
N GLN A 120 -10.69 2.72 28.76
CA GLN A 120 -9.56 3.52 28.31
C GLN A 120 -9.12 3.12 26.89
N ARG A 121 -8.98 1.81 26.62
CA ARG A 121 -8.52 1.34 25.31
C ARG A 121 -9.50 1.67 24.19
N LYS A 122 -10.81 1.61 24.47
CA LYS A 122 -11.86 2.05 23.53
C LYS A 122 -11.76 3.55 23.23
N ALA A 123 -11.53 4.37 24.25
CA ALA A 123 -11.32 5.81 24.08
C ALA A 123 -10.05 6.09 23.24
N GLN A 124 -8.96 5.39 23.54
CA GLN A 124 -7.70 5.50 22.78
C GLN A 124 -7.89 5.13 21.31
N TYR A 125 -8.53 3.98 21.01
CA TYR A 125 -8.78 3.57 19.63
C TYR A 125 -9.58 4.62 18.83
N THR A 126 -10.54 5.29 19.48
CA THR A 126 -11.30 6.38 18.85
C THR A 126 -10.41 7.59 18.56
N ALA A 127 -9.52 7.95 19.49
CA ALA A 127 -8.55 9.03 19.30
C ALA A 127 -7.53 8.70 18.20
N ASP A 128 -7.04 7.45 18.16
CA ASP A 128 -6.08 6.98 17.14
C ASP A 128 -6.69 7.08 15.73
N ILE A 129 -7.95 6.67 15.56
CA ILE A 129 -8.68 6.83 14.29
C ILE A 129 -8.79 8.30 13.90
N ALA A 130 -9.10 9.18 14.84
CA ALA A 130 -9.22 10.61 14.57
C ALA A 130 -7.87 11.21 14.15
N ALA A 131 -6.79 10.81 14.82
CA ALA A 131 -5.43 11.22 14.48
C ALA A 131 -5.01 10.73 13.08
N ALA A 132 -5.30 9.46 12.74
CA ALA A 132 -5.02 8.91 11.42
C ALA A 132 -5.70 9.69 10.29
N LYS A 133 -6.96 10.12 10.49
CA LYS A 133 -7.69 10.96 9.53
C LYS A 133 -7.11 12.36 9.37
N LEU A 134 -6.54 12.93 10.44
CA LEU A 134 -5.84 14.22 10.36
C LEU A 134 -4.48 14.08 9.67
N GLN A 135 -3.79 12.96 9.88
CA GLN A 135 -2.51 12.66 9.25
C GLN A 135 -2.64 12.38 7.75
N TYR A 136 -3.70 11.68 7.35
CA TYR A 136 -3.97 11.29 5.96
C TYR A 136 -5.31 11.84 5.49
N PRO A 137 -5.41 13.13 5.13
CA PRO A 137 -6.63 13.72 4.62
C PRO A 137 -6.98 13.13 3.24
N VAL A 138 -8.23 12.72 3.08
CA VAL A 138 -8.80 12.11 1.86
C VAL A 138 -9.99 12.93 1.40
#